data_AF-A0A2V7HQT2-F1
#
_entry.id   AF-A0A2V7HQT2-F1
#
_cell.length_a   1.000
_cell.length_b   1.000
_cell.length_c   1.000
_cell.angle_alpha   90.00
_cell.angle_beta   90.00
_cell.angle_gamma   90.00
#
_symmetry.space_group_name_H-M   'P 1'
#
loop_
_entity.id
_entity.type
_entity.pdbx_description
1 polymer ?
#
loop_
_entity_poly.entity_id
_entity_poly.type
_entity_poly.pdbx_seq_one_letter_code
_entity_poly.pdbx_strand_id
1 'polypeptide(L)'
;MIGGGPAPDGRRVDIFYRLQQAAQITPAVEEDPYFLAGAWTGYTPHSFTHFVEPWEQVPLVLDGSRVATIVEGPVGDQDMAEFALIEARGAGRLAFGGFFEDARTLAVLTTARGDEALAWLTDTGFWKKDALTARPWLHVL
;
A
#
# COMPACT_ATOMS: atom_id res chain seq x y z
N MET A 1 -0.21 9.51 -9.80
CA MET A 1 -0.57 8.94 -8.49
C MET A 1 -1.17 7.56 -8.74
N ILE A 2 -0.88 6.58 -7.88
CA ILE A 2 -1.40 5.20 -7.95
C ILE A 2 -2.63 5.06 -7.06
N GLY A 3 -2.56 5.64 -5.86
CA GLY A 3 -3.70 5.81 -4.99
C GLY A 3 -3.29 6.54 -3.71
N GLY A 4 -4.26 6.90 -2.89
CA GLY A 4 -4.00 7.69 -1.69
C GLY A 4 -5.16 7.73 -0.73
N GLY A 5 -4.85 7.92 0.55
CA GLY A 5 -5.89 8.20 1.53
C GLY A 5 -5.48 8.11 2.99
N PRO A 6 -6.36 8.56 3.90
CA PRO A 6 -6.09 8.57 5.32
C PRO A 6 -6.33 7.20 5.98
N ALA A 7 -5.66 6.98 7.10
CA ALA A 7 -6.13 6.01 8.08
C ALA A 7 -7.50 6.48 8.64
N PRO A 8 -8.41 5.57 9.01
CA PRO A 8 -9.72 5.95 9.57
C PRO A 8 -9.66 6.81 10.83
N ASP A 9 -8.55 6.79 11.57
CA ASP A 9 -8.32 7.61 12.77
C ASP A 9 -7.82 9.03 12.44
N GLY A 10 -7.55 9.33 11.16
CA GLY A 10 -7.06 10.62 10.68
C GLY A 10 -5.61 10.95 11.08
N ARG A 11 -4.87 10.01 11.69
CA ARG A 11 -3.51 10.29 12.22
C ARG A 11 -2.40 10.06 11.20
N ARG A 12 -2.70 9.37 10.10
CA ARG A 12 -1.76 9.03 9.04
C ARG A 12 -2.45 9.17 7.69
N VAL A 13 -1.67 9.54 6.68
CA VAL A 13 -2.04 9.44 5.28
C VAL A 13 -1.00 8.60 4.58
N ASP A 14 -1.44 7.64 3.76
CA ASP A 14 -0.59 6.86 2.88
C ASP A 14 -0.90 7.28 1.44
N ILE A 15 0.12 7.69 0.71
CA ILE A 15 0.00 8.16 -0.68
C ILE A 15 1.03 7.43 -1.52
N PHE A 16 0.57 6.86 -2.62
CA PHE A 16 1.37 6.06 -3.54
C PHE A 16 1.55 6.85 -4.84
N TYR A 17 2.79 7.24 -5.11
CA TYR A 17 3.14 7.94 -6.34
C TYR A 17 3.81 6.98 -7.33
N ARG A 18 3.48 7.15 -8.62
CA ARG A 18 4.32 6.65 -9.71
C ARG A 18 5.15 7.81 -10.21
N LEU A 19 6.45 7.76 -9.99
CA LEU A 19 7.42 8.79 -10.36
C LEU A 19 8.46 8.20 -11.30
N GLN A 20 9.03 9.03 -12.18
CA GLN A 20 10.14 8.61 -13.05
C GLN A 20 11.45 8.54 -12.27
N GLN A 21 11.61 9.38 -11.24
CA GLN A 21 12.80 9.44 -10.41
C GLN A 21 12.40 9.72 -8.96
N ALA A 22 13.10 9.09 -8.00
CA ALA A 22 12.80 9.26 -6.57
C ALA A 22 12.89 10.73 -6.12
N ALA A 23 13.80 11.52 -6.69
CA ALA A 23 13.95 12.94 -6.39
C ALA A 23 12.71 13.79 -6.72
N GLN A 24 11.79 13.28 -7.54
CA GLN A 24 10.52 13.95 -7.85
C GLN A 24 9.52 13.89 -6.70
N ILE A 25 9.80 13.14 -5.62
CA ILE A 25 8.88 13.04 -4.47
C ILE A 25 8.70 14.37 -3.76
N THR A 26 9.76 15.15 -3.60
CA THR A 26 9.70 16.45 -2.94
C THR A 26 8.76 17.42 -3.65
N PRO A 27 8.95 17.75 -4.95
CA PRO A 27 7.99 18.61 -5.63
C PRO A 27 6.58 17.97 -5.71
N ALA A 28 6.47 16.65 -5.85
CA ALA A 28 5.15 15.99 -5.89
C ALA A 28 4.35 16.12 -4.58
N VAL A 29 5.02 16.22 -3.44
CA VAL A 29 4.39 16.35 -2.12
C VAL A 29 4.28 17.82 -1.72
N GLU A 30 5.35 18.61 -1.84
CA GLU A 30 5.40 19.98 -1.33
C GLU A 30 4.59 20.98 -2.17
N GLU A 31 4.32 20.65 -3.44
CA GLU A 31 3.43 21.44 -4.31
C GLU A 31 1.96 20.96 -4.26
N ASP A 32 1.67 19.87 -3.53
CA ASP A 32 0.31 19.37 -3.37
C ASP A 32 -0.55 20.36 -2.56
N PRO A 33 -1.78 20.69 -2.98
CA PRO A 33 -2.65 21.62 -2.26
C PRO A 33 -2.88 21.26 -0.78
N TYR A 34 -2.89 19.98 -0.43
CA TYR A 34 -3.04 19.53 0.96
C TYR A 34 -1.78 19.80 1.79
N PHE A 35 -0.59 19.67 1.20
CA PHE A 35 0.66 20.05 1.88
C PHE A 35 0.72 21.56 2.08
N LEU A 36 0.44 22.33 1.03
CA LEU A 36 0.45 23.80 1.06
C LEU A 36 -0.59 24.37 2.04
N ALA A 37 -1.74 23.71 2.16
CA ALA A 37 -2.78 24.05 3.14
C ALA A 37 -2.47 23.57 4.57
N GLY A 38 -1.37 22.84 4.80
CA GLY A 38 -0.96 22.34 6.10
C GLY A 38 -1.78 21.14 6.62
N ALA A 39 -2.50 20.44 5.75
CA ALA A 39 -3.26 19.24 6.11
C ALA A 39 -2.33 18.09 6.58
N TRP A 40 -1.12 18.04 6.01
CA TRP A 40 0.00 17.28 6.56
C TRP A 40 1.26 18.15 6.55
N THR A 41 2.10 17.98 7.58
CA THR A 41 3.25 18.88 7.86
C THR A 41 4.59 18.16 7.78
N GLY A 42 4.59 16.87 7.45
CA GLY A 42 5.78 16.05 7.30
C GLY A 42 5.45 14.73 6.60
N TYR A 43 6.46 14.11 6.02
CA TYR A 43 6.33 12.85 5.31
C TYR A 43 7.64 12.05 5.41
N THR A 44 7.54 10.74 5.19
CA THR A 44 8.71 9.86 5.10
C THR A 44 8.59 9.04 3.83
N PRO A 45 9.37 9.37 2.78
CA PRO A 45 9.26 8.69 1.51
C PRO A 45 9.93 7.31 1.57
N HIS A 46 9.25 6.31 1.02
CA HIS A 46 9.79 4.96 0.83
C HIS A 46 9.61 4.58 -0.64
N SER A 47 10.63 3.95 -1.23
CA SER A 47 10.59 3.49 -2.62
C SER A 47 10.51 1.97 -2.67
N PHE A 48 9.55 1.45 -3.41
CA PHE A 48 9.49 0.03 -3.73
C PHE A 48 10.67 -0.35 -4.63
N THR A 49 11.34 -1.46 -4.29
CA THR A 49 12.33 -2.08 -5.18
C THR A 49 11.65 -3.04 -6.16
N HIS A 50 10.55 -3.63 -5.73
CA HIS A 50 9.69 -4.51 -6.52
C HIS A 50 8.24 -4.10 -6.27
N PHE A 51 7.48 -3.89 -7.34
CA PHE A 51 6.11 -3.37 -7.26
C PHE A 51 5.16 -4.13 -8.17
N VAL A 52 4.09 -4.66 -7.57
CA VAL A 52 2.97 -5.26 -8.28
C VAL A 52 1.94 -4.17 -8.55
N GLU A 53 1.89 -3.76 -9.81
CA GLU A 53 1.00 -2.72 -10.31
C GLU A 53 -0.49 -3.10 -10.20
N PRO A 54 -1.40 -2.12 -10.02
CA PRO A 54 -2.83 -2.37 -10.13
C PRO A 54 -3.22 -3.05 -11.44
N TRP A 55 -4.24 -3.92 -11.38
CA TRP A 55 -4.75 -4.62 -12.56
C TRP A 55 -5.44 -3.66 -13.54
N GLU A 56 -6.20 -2.71 -13.02
CA GLU A 56 -6.87 -1.64 -13.77
C GLU A 56 -6.59 -0.29 -13.13
N GLN A 57 -6.72 0.80 -13.90
CA GLN A 57 -6.76 2.14 -13.31
C GLN A 57 -8.01 2.25 -12.44
N VAL A 58 -7.80 2.33 -11.13
CA VAL A 58 -8.91 2.34 -10.17
C VAL A 58 -9.62 3.71 -10.29
N PRO A 59 -10.95 3.75 -10.55
CA PRO A 59 -11.67 5.03 -10.68
C PRO A 59 -11.57 5.87 -9.40
N LEU A 60 -11.52 7.20 -9.46
CA LEU A 60 -11.50 8.03 -8.25
C LEU A 60 -12.81 7.85 -7.44
N VAL A 61 -12.71 7.64 -6.12
CA VAL A 61 -13.87 7.45 -5.23
C VAL A 61 -13.73 8.31 -3.98
N LEU A 62 -14.42 9.45 -3.95
CA LEU A 62 -14.29 10.47 -2.90
C LEU A 62 -15.18 10.22 -1.68
N ASP A 63 -16.08 9.24 -1.73
CA ASP A 63 -17.03 8.95 -0.64
C ASP A 63 -16.49 7.98 0.42
N GLY A 64 -15.23 7.52 0.27
CA GLY A 64 -14.61 6.57 1.19
C GLY A 64 -15.21 5.17 1.15
N SER A 65 -16.05 4.86 0.16
CA SER A 65 -16.70 3.54 0.04
C SER A 65 -15.72 2.40 -0.25
N ARG A 66 -14.50 2.72 -0.71
CA ARG A 66 -13.43 1.73 -0.85
C ARG A 66 -12.66 1.57 0.44
N VAL A 67 -13.03 0.51 1.13
CA VAL A 67 -12.27 0.05 2.27
C VAL A 67 -11.21 -0.93 1.77
N ALA A 68 -9.96 -0.65 2.10
CA ALA A 68 -8.83 -1.54 1.86
C ALA A 68 -8.07 -1.74 3.17
N THR A 69 -7.28 -2.80 3.24
CA THR A 69 -6.39 -3.06 4.37
C THR A 69 -4.97 -3.01 3.87
N ILE A 70 -4.14 -2.19 4.51
CA ILE A 70 -2.69 -2.23 4.31
C ILE A 70 -2.12 -3.32 5.22
N VAL A 71 -1.37 -4.27 4.64
CA VAL A 71 -0.59 -5.26 5.38
C VAL A 71 0.89 -4.96 5.20
N GLU A 72 1.61 -4.86 6.31
CA GLU A 72 3.04 -4.55 6.36
C GLU A 72 3.78 -5.56 7.22
N GLY A 73 5.01 -5.87 6.83
CA GLY A 73 5.95 -6.61 7.67
C GLY A 73 7.00 -7.37 6.87
N PRO A 74 7.87 -8.12 7.56
CA PRO A 74 9.01 -8.77 6.94
C PRO A 74 8.63 -10.05 6.18
N VAL A 75 9.32 -10.25 5.07
CA VAL A 75 9.18 -11.44 4.21
C VAL A 75 10.18 -12.50 4.64
N GLY A 76 9.80 -13.78 4.52
CA GLY A 76 10.68 -14.93 4.72
C GLY A 76 11.39 -15.35 3.43
N ASP A 77 10.65 -15.36 2.32
CA ASP A 77 11.15 -15.66 0.97
C ASP A 77 10.57 -14.64 -0.03
N GLN A 78 11.42 -13.72 -0.52
CA GLN A 78 10.97 -12.59 -1.34
C GLN A 78 10.51 -13.02 -2.73
N ASP A 79 11.23 -13.92 -3.38
CA ASP A 79 10.90 -14.37 -4.73
C ASP A 79 9.53 -15.07 -4.73
N MET A 80 9.31 -15.96 -3.76
CA MET A 80 8.03 -16.66 -3.62
C MET A 80 6.89 -15.72 -3.18
N ALA A 81 7.18 -14.75 -2.30
CA ALA A 81 6.21 -13.74 -1.92
C ALA A 81 5.79 -12.86 -3.11
N GLU A 82 6.70 -12.54 -4.02
CA GLU A 82 6.37 -11.77 -5.22
C GLU A 82 5.38 -12.53 -6.11
N PHE A 83 5.62 -13.82 -6.35
CA PHE A 83 4.66 -14.67 -7.06
C PHE A 83 3.30 -14.70 -6.37
N ALA A 84 3.26 -14.84 -5.04
CA ALA A 84 2.02 -14.82 -4.28
C ALA A 84 1.26 -13.48 -4.38
N LEU A 85 1.95 -12.34 -4.44
CA LEU A 85 1.30 -11.04 -4.67
C LEU A 85 0.70 -10.95 -6.09
N ILE A 86 1.40 -11.48 -7.10
CA ILE A 86 0.88 -11.53 -8.48
C ILE A 86 -0.37 -12.41 -8.57
N GLU A 87 -0.37 -13.58 -7.92
CA GLU A 87 -1.53 -14.47 -7.85
C GLU A 87 -2.70 -13.82 -7.10
N ALA A 88 -2.42 -13.18 -5.95
CA ALA A 88 -3.42 -12.46 -5.17
C ALA A 88 -4.08 -11.34 -6.00
N ARG A 89 -3.30 -10.62 -6.82
CA ARG A 89 -3.85 -9.64 -7.77
C ARG A 89 -4.76 -10.30 -8.80
N GLY A 90 -4.32 -11.41 -9.42
CA GLY A 90 -5.13 -12.16 -10.38
C GLY A 90 -6.45 -12.69 -9.78
N ALA A 91 -6.46 -12.97 -8.47
CA ALA A 91 -7.65 -13.36 -7.72
C ALA A 91 -8.49 -12.17 -7.19
N GLY A 92 -8.13 -10.92 -7.51
CA GLY A 92 -8.84 -9.72 -7.05
C GLY A 92 -8.67 -9.40 -5.56
N ARG A 93 -7.69 -10.02 -4.88
CA ARG A 93 -7.40 -9.85 -3.45
C ARG A 93 -6.40 -8.73 -3.17
N LEU A 94 -5.52 -8.45 -4.13
CA LEU A 94 -4.53 -7.37 -4.05
C LEU A 94 -4.94 -6.23 -4.98
N ALA A 95 -4.99 -5.01 -4.45
CA ALA A 95 -5.11 -3.80 -5.25
C ALA A 95 -3.76 -3.45 -5.88
N PHE A 96 -2.72 -3.31 -5.06
CA PHE A 96 -1.33 -3.12 -5.45
C PHE A 96 -0.42 -3.31 -4.24
N GLY A 97 0.89 -3.31 -4.44
CA GLY A 97 1.85 -3.36 -3.34
C GLY A 97 3.20 -3.86 -3.81
N GLY A 98 4.04 -4.27 -2.87
CA GLY A 98 5.34 -4.81 -3.20
C GLY A 98 6.29 -4.83 -2.02
N PHE A 99 7.58 -4.70 -2.32
CA PHE A 99 8.66 -4.84 -1.36
C PHE A 99 9.58 -3.62 -1.37
N PHE A 100 10.09 -3.28 -0.19
CA PHE A 100 11.15 -2.31 0.03
C PHE A 100 12.53 -2.99 0.02
N GLU A 101 13.61 -2.20 0.10
CA GLU A 101 15.01 -2.69 0.04
C GLU A 101 15.37 -3.70 1.16
N ASP A 102 14.73 -3.61 2.32
CA ASP A 102 14.99 -4.46 3.49
C ASP A 102 14.08 -5.71 3.58
N ALA A 103 13.54 -6.15 2.43
CA ALA A 103 12.60 -7.27 2.33
C ALA A 103 11.35 -7.09 3.22
N ARG A 104 10.93 -5.84 3.43
CA ARG A 104 9.63 -5.48 4.01
C ARG A 104 8.59 -5.38 2.92
N THR A 105 7.44 -6.00 3.14
CA THR A 105 6.25 -5.82 2.29
C THR A 105 5.42 -4.63 2.74
N LEU A 106 4.82 -3.96 1.76
CA LEU A 106 3.56 -3.24 1.93
C LEU A 106 2.60 -3.72 0.84
N ALA A 107 1.50 -4.33 1.22
CA ALA A 107 0.45 -4.80 0.32
C ALA A 107 -0.87 -4.10 0.66
N VAL A 108 -1.60 -3.65 -0.36
CA VAL A 108 -2.95 -3.09 -0.23
C VAL A 108 -3.96 -4.15 -0.66
N LEU A 109 -4.65 -4.72 0.32
CA LEU A 109 -5.60 -5.81 0.13
C LEU A 109 -7.03 -5.25 0.01
N THR A 110 -7.85 -5.87 -0.84
CA THR A 110 -9.20 -5.41 -1.21
C THR A 110 -10.29 -5.77 -0.18
N THR A 111 -9.91 -6.23 1.01
CA THR A 111 -10.83 -6.49 2.13
C THR A 111 -10.71 -5.43 3.21
N ALA A 112 -11.83 -5.16 3.88
CA ALA A 112 -11.88 -4.34 5.10
C ALA A 112 -11.43 -5.10 6.36
N ARG A 113 -11.34 -6.43 6.27
CA ARG A 113 -11.08 -7.31 7.40
C ARG A 113 -9.58 -7.55 7.56
N GLY A 114 -9.01 -7.03 8.65
CA GLY A 114 -7.59 -7.17 8.94
C GLY A 114 -7.12 -8.62 9.11
N ASP A 115 -7.94 -9.46 9.74
CA ASP A 115 -7.65 -10.88 9.94
C ASP A 115 -7.62 -11.66 8.61
N GLU A 116 -8.57 -11.36 7.72
CA GLU A 116 -8.63 -11.93 6.38
C GLU A 116 -7.45 -11.47 5.51
N ALA A 117 -7.12 -10.17 5.54
CA ALA A 117 -5.98 -9.61 4.81
C ALA A 117 -4.65 -10.25 5.26
N LEU A 118 -4.47 -10.49 6.56
CA LEU A 118 -3.31 -11.22 7.09
C LEU A 118 -3.30 -12.65 6.61
N ALA A 119 -4.43 -13.36 6.71
CA ALA A 119 -4.53 -14.76 6.30
C ALA A 119 -4.13 -14.96 4.84
N TRP A 120 -4.57 -14.07 3.94
CA TRP A 120 -4.21 -14.14 2.51
C TRP A 120 -2.70 -14.14 2.25
N LEU A 121 -1.90 -13.48 3.09
CA LEU A 121 -0.44 -13.53 2.99
C LEU A 121 0.16 -14.67 3.81
N THR A 122 -0.30 -14.87 5.05
CA THR A 122 0.31 -15.86 5.96
C THR A 122 0.10 -17.30 5.53
N ASP A 123 -1.03 -17.60 4.88
CA ASP A 123 -1.38 -18.97 4.46
C ASP A 123 -0.50 -19.47 3.31
N THR A 124 0.21 -18.57 2.63
CA THR A 124 1.21 -18.92 1.61
C THR A 124 2.50 -19.46 2.21
N GLY A 125 2.79 -19.12 3.48
CA GLY A 125 4.04 -19.48 4.16
C GLY A 125 5.25 -18.60 3.83
N PHE A 126 5.13 -17.60 2.95
CA PHE A 126 6.29 -16.79 2.51
C PHE A 126 6.57 -15.56 3.37
N TRP A 127 5.66 -15.21 4.28
CA TRP A 127 5.83 -14.10 5.22
C TRP A 127 6.07 -14.58 6.65
N LYS A 128 6.74 -13.75 7.45
CA LYS A 128 6.91 -14.01 8.89
C LYS A 128 5.62 -13.66 9.62
N LYS A 129 4.75 -14.66 9.80
CA LYS A 129 3.39 -14.52 10.33
C LYS A 129 3.28 -13.63 11.56
N ASP A 130 4.12 -13.85 12.57
CA ASP A 130 4.05 -13.13 13.85
C ASP A 130 4.55 -11.68 13.80
N ALA A 131 5.11 -11.26 12.65
CA ALA A 131 5.62 -9.92 12.41
C ALA A 131 4.82 -9.14 11.37
N LEU A 132 3.76 -9.73 10.80
CA LEU A 132 2.83 -9.01 9.93
C LEU A 132 1.84 -8.19 10.76
N THR A 133 1.54 -7.00 10.28
CA THR A 133 0.56 -6.09 10.85
C THR A 133 -0.43 -5.66 9.78
N ALA A 134 -1.70 -5.51 10.16
CA ALA A 134 -2.75 -5.06 9.28
C ALA A 134 -3.35 -3.78 9.83
N ARG A 135 -3.64 -2.82 8.95
CA ARG A 135 -4.31 -1.58 9.32
C ARG A 135 -5.31 -1.17 8.25
N PRO A 136 -6.48 -0.66 8.65
CA PRO A 136 -7.47 -0.19 7.71
C PRO A 136 -6.98 1.06 7.00
N TRP A 137 -7.41 1.23 5.75
CA TRP A 137 -7.06 2.34 4.90
C TRP A 137 -8.27 2.78 4.07
N LEU A 138 -8.56 4.09 4.09
CA LEU A 138 -9.63 4.68 3.29
C LEU A 138 -9.06 5.04 1.93
N HIS A 139 -9.28 4.18 0.93
CA HIS A 139 -8.72 4.38 -0.41
C HIS A 139 -9.59 5.36 -1.19
N VAL A 140 -9.18 6.63 -1.26
CA VAL A 140 -10.00 7.73 -1.79
C VAL A 140 -9.48 8.35 -3.08
N LEU A 141 -8.17 8.24 -3.35
CA LEU A 141 -7.50 8.75 -4.55
C LEU A 141 -7.12 7.63 -5.51
#